data_AF-A0A956SV65-F1
#
_entry.id   AF-A0A956SV65-F1
#
_cell.length_a   1.000
_cell.length_b   1.000
_cell.length_c   1.000
_cell.angle_alpha   90.00
_cell.angle_beta   90.00
_cell.angle_gamma   90.00
#
_symmetry.space_group_name_H-M   'P 1'
#
loop_
_entity.id
_entity.type
_entity.pdbx_description
1 polymer ?
#
loop_
_entity_poly.entity_id
_entity_poly.type
_entity_poly.pdbx_seq_one_letter_code
_entity_poly.pdbx_strand_id
1 'polypeptide(L)'
;MTDFRARPALILDDSVTGARLRLSVPMAAPGDEGLEEERDLLERVRAALPAGVQAHLSEPRYEDLIDPPGPEPFAERPPRSIEGLIDPSAHWARLEAARDRLERAGIFGAGEVMGVMSGWVRLMEGLAEGLAPLLEGEPAGRVQIRRIKEKFGTLRVHASVEGPDRFREAARGVIAWAVAASERRCALTGRPGVPDHAGWYLILSREAILWRATRPDAFRGAIYPPRPAPSADPAPSPDPG
;
A
#
# COMPACT_ATOMS: atom_id res chain seq x y z
N MET A 1 11.34 -19.02 -1.15
CA MET A 1 11.30 -17.92 -0.17
C MET A 1 11.70 -16.65 -0.88
N THR A 2 10.74 -15.76 -1.14
CA THR A 2 10.99 -14.49 -1.83
C THR A 2 11.49 -13.49 -0.79
N ASP A 3 12.62 -12.86 -1.08
CA ASP A 3 13.33 -11.94 -0.17
C ASP A 3 12.69 -10.54 -0.27
N PHE A 4 11.92 -10.15 0.76
CA PHE A 4 11.19 -8.88 0.80
C PHE A 4 12.07 -7.78 1.39
N ARG A 5 12.87 -7.12 0.54
CA ARG A 5 13.69 -5.97 0.95
C ARG A 5 13.09 -4.67 0.44
N ALA A 6 12.56 -3.84 1.34
CA ALA A 6 12.43 -2.41 1.01
C ALA A 6 13.84 -1.85 0.83
N ARG A 7 14.13 -1.21 -0.31
CA ARG A 7 15.45 -0.62 -0.52
C ARG A 7 15.60 0.60 0.40
N PRO A 8 16.77 0.80 1.03
CA PRO A 8 17.04 2.05 1.72
C PRO A 8 16.91 3.22 0.76
N ALA A 9 15.92 4.07 0.99
CA ALA A 9 15.75 5.32 0.29
C ALA A 9 16.46 6.42 1.06
N LEU A 10 17.42 7.08 0.40
CA LEU A 10 18.05 8.29 0.90
C LEU A 10 17.15 9.48 0.50
N ILE A 11 16.45 10.07 1.47
CA ILE A 11 15.69 11.30 1.23
C ILE A 11 16.47 12.45 1.86
N LEU A 12 16.89 13.40 1.03
CA LEU A 12 17.51 14.66 1.45
C LEU A 12 16.40 15.73 1.49
N ASP A 13 16.11 16.25 2.67
CA ASP A 13 15.20 17.39 2.83
C ASP A 13 16.03 18.63 3.19
N ASP A 14 15.94 19.66 2.34
CA ASP A 14 16.63 20.93 2.52
C ASP A 14 15.62 22.00 2.91
N SER A 15 15.53 22.25 4.23
CA SER A 15 14.94 23.48 4.73
C SER A 15 16.06 24.40 5.22
N VAL A 16 16.81 24.91 4.25
CA VAL A 16 17.68 26.11 4.31
C VAL A 16 19.11 25.88 4.85
N THR A 17 19.37 25.04 5.86
CA THR A 17 20.72 24.91 6.50
C THR A 17 20.97 23.59 7.25
N GLY A 18 20.16 22.54 7.06
CA GLY A 18 20.32 21.31 7.83
C GLY A 18 19.81 20.09 7.07
N ALA A 19 20.73 19.40 6.39
CA ALA A 19 20.42 18.16 5.70
C ALA A 19 19.97 17.11 6.71
N ARG A 20 18.69 16.70 6.65
CA ARG A 20 18.25 15.48 7.32
C ARG A 20 18.45 14.32 6.36
N LEU A 21 19.29 13.38 6.79
CA LEU A 21 19.48 12.12 6.12
C LEU A 21 18.54 11.09 6.73
N ARG A 22 17.62 10.58 5.91
CA ARG A 22 16.68 9.53 6.29
C ARG A 22 17.06 8.23 5.61
N LEU A 23 17.18 7.15 6.37
CA LEU A 23 17.39 5.79 5.88
C LEU A 23 16.15 4.98 6.21
N SER A 24 15.38 4.59 5.19
CA SER A 24 14.26 3.66 5.36
C SER A 24 14.81 2.23 5.42
N VAL A 25 14.70 1.57 6.57
CA VAL A 25 15.22 0.21 6.73
C VAL A 25 14.28 -0.80 6.05
N PRO A 26 14.78 -1.83 5.32
CA PRO A 26 13.96 -2.98 4.93
C PRO A 26 13.28 -3.58 6.16
N MET A 27 11.97 -3.89 6.07
CA MET A 27 11.34 -4.72 7.09
C MET A 27 11.87 -6.16 6.97
N ALA A 28 13.07 -6.42 7.47
CA ALA A 28 13.56 -7.79 7.64
C ALA A 28 12.83 -8.44 8.83
N ALA A 29 12.54 -9.75 8.69
CA ALA A 29 12.05 -10.56 9.80
C ALA A 29 13.08 -10.56 10.96
N PRO A 30 12.65 -10.82 12.21
CA PRO A 30 13.53 -10.67 13.37
C PRO A 30 14.73 -11.63 13.31
N GLY A 31 15.94 -11.08 13.29
CA GLY A 31 17.23 -11.78 13.42
C GLY A 31 18.38 -10.79 13.57
N ASP A 32 19.34 -11.09 14.46
CA ASP A 32 20.42 -10.16 14.86
C ASP A 32 21.39 -9.80 13.72
N GLU A 33 21.53 -10.65 12.69
CA GLU A 33 22.44 -10.42 11.57
C GLU A 33 22.05 -9.22 10.69
N GLY A 34 20.75 -8.90 10.56
CA GLY A 34 20.30 -7.72 9.81
C GLY A 34 20.65 -6.40 10.50
N LEU A 35 20.67 -6.40 11.83
CA LEU A 35 20.96 -5.21 12.64
C LEU A 35 22.44 -4.80 12.59
N GLU A 36 23.36 -5.76 12.41
CA GLU A 36 24.79 -5.46 12.29
C GLU A 36 25.14 -4.79 10.94
N GLU A 37 24.61 -5.32 9.82
CA GLU A 37 24.80 -4.71 8.50
C GLU A 37 24.20 -3.29 8.43
N GLU A 38 23.06 -3.08 9.10
CA GLU A 38 22.41 -1.77 9.22
C GLU A 38 23.22 -0.78 10.04
N ARG A 39 23.79 -1.21 11.17
CA ARG A 39 24.66 -0.38 12.00
C ARG A 39 25.93 0.04 11.24
N ASP A 40 26.53 -0.90 10.49
CA ASP A 40 27.72 -0.63 9.67
C ASP A 40 27.42 0.31 8.50
N LEU A 41 26.24 0.21 7.88
CA LEU A 41 25.80 1.18 6.87
C LEU A 41 25.61 2.57 7.48
N LEU A 42 24.96 2.66 8.65
CA LEU A 42 24.74 3.93 9.34
C LEU A 42 26.05 4.62 9.71
N GLU A 43 27.01 3.88 10.25
CA GLU A 43 28.32 4.40 10.63
C GLU A 43 29.11 4.88 9.41
N ARG A 44 29.08 4.15 8.28
CA ARG A 44 29.68 4.61 7.03
C ARG A 44 29.05 5.90 6.51
N VAL A 45 27.72 6.01 6.60
CA VAL A 45 27.02 7.24 6.20
C VAL A 45 27.38 8.40 7.13
N ARG A 46 27.39 8.19 8.45
CA ARG A 46 27.82 9.21 9.43
C ARG A 46 29.25 9.69 9.17
N ALA A 47 30.17 8.79 8.86
CA ALA A 47 31.56 9.12 8.56
C ALA A 47 31.72 9.93 7.25
N ALA A 48 30.80 9.78 6.31
CA ALA A 48 30.83 10.47 5.02
C ALA A 48 30.14 11.86 5.05
N LEU A 49 29.44 12.20 6.14
CA LEU A 49 28.70 13.46 6.23
C LEU A 49 29.60 14.65 6.61
N PRO A 50 29.37 15.85 6.05
CA PRO A 50 30.09 17.05 6.44
C PRO A 50 29.94 17.38 7.94
N ALA A 51 30.94 18.05 8.51
CA ALA A 51 30.89 18.49 9.89
C ALA A 51 29.64 19.34 10.17
N GLY A 52 28.86 18.93 11.19
CA GLY A 52 27.61 19.59 11.57
C GLY A 52 26.33 18.95 11.02
N VAL A 53 26.42 17.97 10.11
CA VAL A 53 25.26 17.22 9.62
C VAL A 53 24.99 16.01 10.50
N GLN A 54 23.77 15.91 11.05
CA GLN A 54 23.35 14.79 11.90
C GLN A 54 22.45 13.81 11.12
N ALA A 55 22.82 12.52 11.13
CA ALA A 55 21.98 11.45 10.62
C ALA A 55 21.26 10.73 11.76
N HIS A 56 19.93 10.63 11.64
CA HIS A 56 19.10 9.87 12.57
C HIS A 56 18.51 8.66 11.85
N LEU A 57 18.55 7.50 12.50
CA LEU A 57 17.66 6.40 12.14
C LEU A 57 16.24 6.84 12.49
N SER A 58 15.40 6.99 11.48
CA SER A 58 13.96 6.97 11.70
C SER A 58 13.49 5.57 11.36
N GLU A 59 12.59 5.01 12.16
CA GLU A 59 11.81 3.86 11.71
C GLU A 59 11.22 4.16 10.32
N PRO A 60 11.20 3.16 9.40
CA PRO A 60 10.53 3.33 8.13
C PRO A 60 9.09 3.76 8.44
N ARG A 61 8.72 4.97 8.03
CA ARG A 61 7.33 5.37 8.16
C ARG A 61 6.63 4.83 6.93
N TYR A 62 5.46 4.26 7.12
CA TYR A 62 4.67 3.73 6.02
C TYR A 62 4.39 4.77 4.91
N GLU A 63 4.43 6.07 5.21
CA GLU A 63 4.35 7.16 4.22
C GLU A 63 5.48 7.13 3.17
N ASP A 64 6.65 6.56 3.48
CA ASP A 64 7.80 6.44 2.56
C ASP A 64 7.69 5.22 1.64
N LEU A 65 6.80 4.27 1.92
CA LEU A 65 6.62 3.02 1.15
C LEU A 65 5.77 3.19 -0.13
N ILE A 66 5.25 4.39 -0.38
CA ILE A 66 4.39 4.67 -1.55
C ILE A 66 5.14 5.43 -2.66
N ASP A 67 6.36 5.91 -2.40
CA ASP A 67 7.26 6.53 -3.38
C ASP A 67 8.73 6.16 -3.06
N PRO A 68 9.04 4.86 -2.99
CA PRO A 68 9.28 4.04 -4.18
C PRO A 68 8.27 2.89 -4.30
N PRO A 69 8.24 2.15 -5.42
CA PRO A 69 7.39 0.97 -5.58
C PRO A 69 7.35 0.12 -4.29
N GLY A 70 6.14 -0.28 -3.89
CA GLY A 70 5.95 -1.21 -2.79
C GLY A 70 6.86 -2.45 -2.95
N PRO A 71 7.14 -3.17 -1.86
CA PRO A 71 8.10 -4.28 -1.88
C PRO A 71 7.79 -5.25 -3.03
N GLU A 72 8.81 -5.71 -3.76
CA GLU A 72 8.67 -6.74 -4.79
C GLU A 72 7.85 -7.91 -4.21
N PRO A 73 6.81 -8.41 -4.91
CA PRO A 73 6.57 -8.32 -6.36
C PRO A 73 5.76 -7.10 -6.83
N PHE A 74 5.50 -6.11 -5.96
CA PHE A 74 4.59 -5.00 -6.28
C PHE A 74 5.25 -3.85 -7.04
N ALA A 75 6.53 -3.96 -7.40
CA ALA A 75 7.32 -2.90 -8.00
C ALA A 75 7.14 -2.74 -9.53
N GLU A 76 5.92 -2.93 -10.03
CA GLU A 76 5.61 -2.59 -11.42
C GLU A 76 5.81 -1.09 -11.65
N ARG A 77 6.56 -0.76 -12.71
CA ARG A 77 6.65 0.63 -13.20
C ARG A 77 5.22 1.14 -13.44
N PRO A 78 4.80 2.25 -12.80
CA PRO A 78 3.45 2.75 -12.97
C PRO A 78 3.21 3.01 -14.46
N PRO A 79 2.17 2.41 -15.05
CA PRO A 79 1.88 2.61 -16.47
C PRO A 79 1.67 4.09 -16.78
N ARG A 80 2.14 4.48 -17.96
CA ARG A 80 2.23 5.90 -18.38
C ARG A 80 0.90 6.50 -18.81
N SER A 81 -0.12 5.67 -19.09
CA SER A 81 -1.47 6.10 -19.45
C SER A 81 -2.48 5.60 -18.43
N ILE A 82 -3.63 6.30 -18.31
CA ILE A 82 -4.73 5.88 -17.45
C ILE A 82 -5.31 4.54 -17.92
N GLU A 83 -5.44 4.33 -19.23
CA GLU A 83 -5.91 3.07 -19.78
C GLU A 83 -4.98 1.90 -19.45
N GLY A 84 -3.66 2.14 -19.38
CA GLY A 84 -2.70 1.13 -18.94
C GLY A 84 -2.66 0.93 -17.41
N LEU A 85 -3.12 1.90 -16.62
CA LEU A 85 -3.25 1.82 -15.16
C LEU A 85 -4.40 0.94 -14.70
N ILE A 86 -5.34 0.64 -15.60
CA ILE A 86 -6.64 0.06 -15.24
C ILE A 86 -6.90 -1.14 -16.14
N ASP A 87 -6.02 -2.13 -16.04
CA ASP A 87 -6.36 -3.49 -16.46
C ASP A 87 -7.26 -4.12 -15.40
N PRO A 88 -8.54 -4.44 -15.70
CA PRO A 88 -9.43 -5.09 -14.75
C PRO A 88 -8.85 -6.40 -14.21
N SER A 89 -8.16 -7.18 -15.04
CA SER A 89 -7.59 -8.46 -14.60
C SER A 89 -6.53 -8.25 -13.53
N ALA A 90 -5.57 -7.36 -13.77
CA ALA A 90 -4.57 -6.97 -12.77
C ALA A 90 -5.19 -6.34 -11.51
N HIS A 91 -6.21 -5.49 -11.64
CA HIS A 91 -6.93 -4.89 -10.51
C HIS A 91 -7.48 -5.97 -9.57
N TRP A 92 -8.25 -6.92 -10.12
CA TRP A 92 -8.89 -7.96 -9.33
C TRP A 92 -7.90 -8.98 -8.77
N ALA A 93 -6.89 -9.39 -9.55
CA ALA A 93 -5.84 -10.29 -9.08
C ALA A 93 -5.09 -9.72 -7.86
N ARG A 94 -4.84 -8.41 -7.83
CA ARG A 94 -4.16 -7.74 -6.72
C ARG A 94 -5.02 -7.61 -5.48
N LEU A 95 -6.31 -7.32 -5.63
CA LEU A 95 -7.25 -7.34 -4.50
C LEU A 95 -7.43 -8.75 -3.93
N GLU A 96 -7.50 -9.77 -4.79
CA GLU A 96 -7.55 -11.17 -4.37
C GLU A 96 -6.26 -11.56 -3.62
N ALA A 97 -5.09 -11.17 -4.11
CA ALA A 97 -3.83 -11.40 -3.41
C ALA A 97 -3.79 -10.71 -2.03
N ALA A 98 -4.24 -9.46 -1.93
CA ALA A 98 -4.32 -8.72 -0.66
C ALA A 98 -5.31 -9.37 0.31
N ARG A 99 -6.50 -9.77 -0.17
CA ARG A 99 -7.49 -10.53 0.62
C ARG A 99 -6.86 -11.82 1.15
N ASP A 100 -6.29 -12.64 0.27
CA ASP A 100 -5.73 -13.94 0.63
C ASP A 100 -4.56 -13.79 1.62
N ARG A 101 -3.75 -12.72 1.48
CA ARG A 101 -2.68 -12.39 2.43
C ARG A 101 -3.24 -12.11 3.83
N LEU A 102 -4.31 -11.31 3.93
CA LEU A 102 -4.99 -11.00 5.18
C LEU A 102 -5.64 -12.26 5.79
N GLU A 103 -6.31 -13.08 4.97
CA GLU A 103 -6.97 -14.32 5.41
C GLU A 103 -5.96 -15.33 5.96
N ARG A 104 -4.83 -15.55 5.26
CA ARG A 104 -3.75 -16.42 5.75
C ARG A 104 -3.16 -15.97 7.09
N ALA A 105 -3.14 -14.66 7.34
CA ALA A 105 -2.69 -14.09 8.61
C ALA A 105 -3.76 -14.15 9.72
N GLY A 106 -4.95 -14.68 9.45
CA GLY A 106 -6.03 -14.84 10.42
C GLY A 106 -6.89 -13.59 10.63
N ILE A 107 -6.92 -12.66 9.66
CA ILE A 107 -7.79 -11.47 9.74
C ILE A 107 -9.22 -11.83 9.38
N PHE A 108 -10.15 -11.45 10.26
CA PHE A 108 -11.57 -11.61 10.00
C PHE A 108 -12.10 -10.45 9.15
N GLY A 109 -12.92 -10.77 8.13
CA GLY A 109 -13.52 -9.76 7.25
C GLY A 109 -12.59 -9.22 6.16
N ALA A 110 -11.55 -9.98 5.79
CA ALA A 110 -10.62 -9.61 4.71
C ALA A 110 -11.31 -9.30 3.38
N GLY A 111 -12.47 -9.92 3.09
CA GLY A 111 -13.24 -9.65 1.87
C GLY A 111 -13.67 -8.19 1.66
N GLU A 112 -13.66 -7.36 2.69
CA GLU A 112 -13.96 -5.93 2.58
C GLU A 112 -12.97 -5.16 1.67
N VAL A 113 -11.76 -5.68 1.46
CA VAL A 113 -10.78 -5.03 0.55
C VAL A 113 -11.19 -5.09 -0.92
N MET A 114 -12.14 -5.97 -1.27
CA MET A 114 -12.55 -6.20 -2.67
C MET A 114 -13.40 -5.05 -3.26
N GLY A 115 -13.93 -4.15 -2.43
CA GLY A 115 -14.88 -3.11 -2.84
C GLY A 115 -14.28 -1.71 -3.04
N VAL A 116 -12.97 -1.59 -3.24
CA VAL A 116 -12.27 -0.30 -3.31
C VAL A 116 -12.11 0.23 -4.73
N MET A 117 -11.88 1.53 -4.86
CA MET A 117 -11.57 2.16 -6.15
C MET A 117 -10.19 1.75 -6.66
N SER A 118 -10.01 1.76 -7.99
CA SER A 118 -8.76 1.36 -8.67
C SER A 118 -7.50 2.00 -8.09
N GLY A 119 -7.55 3.29 -7.77
CA GLY A 119 -6.41 4.01 -7.22
C GLY A 119 -6.04 3.62 -5.79
N TRP A 120 -6.88 2.85 -5.10
CA TRP A 120 -6.67 2.43 -3.72
C TRP A 120 -6.23 0.97 -3.58
N VAL A 121 -6.07 0.22 -4.69
CA VAL A 121 -5.57 -1.17 -4.65
C VAL A 121 -4.22 -1.25 -3.92
N ARG A 122 -3.29 -0.32 -4.21
CA ARG A 122 -1.98 -0.24 -3.52
C ARG A 122 -2.12 0.02 -2.01
N LEU A 123 -3.18 0.71 -1.58
CA LEU A 123 -3.45 0.92 -0.16
C LEU A 123 -3.94 -0.37 0.51
N MET A 124 -4.70 -1.19 -0.20
CA MET A 124 -5.14 -2.51 0.30
C MET A 124 -3.97 -3.48 0.40
N GLU A 125 -3.06 -3.47 -0.57
CA GLU A 125 -1.80 -4.23 -0.50
C GLU A 125 -0.96 -3.79 0.70
N GLY A 126 -0.75 -2.48 0.89
CA GLY A 126 -0.01 -1.98 2.06
C GLY A 126 -0.71 -2.28 3.39
N LEU A 127 -2.04 -2.27 3.42
CA LEU A 127 -2.82 -2.71 4.59
C LEU A 127 -2.56 -4.21 4.88
N ALA A 128 -2.57 -5.04 3.84
CA ALA A 128 -2.29 -6.47 3.95
C ALA A 128 -0.87 -6.75 4.42
N GLU A 129 0.12 -6.16 3.78
CA GLU A 129 1.54 -6.35 4.11
C GLU A 129 1.93 -5.72 5.45
N GLY A 130 1.18 -4.73 5.94
CA GLY A 130 1.41 -4.18 7.27
C GLY A 130 0.73 -4.94 8.39
N LEU A 131 -0.50 -5.41 8.21
CA LEU A 131 -1.22 -6.11 9.27
C LEU A 131 -0.78 -7.56 9.42
N ALA A 132 -0.41 -8.21 8.32
CA ALA A 132 -0.18 -9.64 8.34
C ALA A 132 1.06 -10.08 9.15
N PRO A 133 2.24 -9.44 9.01
CA PRO A 133 3.40 -9.75 9.85
C PRO A 133 3.15 -9.51 11.34
N LEU A 134 2.34 -8.50 11.68
CA LEU A 134 1.98 -8.21 13.06
C LEU A 134 1.19 -9.37 13.69
N LEU A 135 0.27 -9.98 12.94
CA LEU A 135 -0.52 -11.12 13.41
C LEU A 135 0.29 -12.42 13.44
N GLU A 136 1.17 -12.62 12.46
CA GLU A 136 2.08 -13.77 12.44
C GLU A 136 3.05 -13.74 13.64
N GLY A 137 3.48 -12.54 14.06
CA GLY A 137 4.37 -12.35 15.21
C GLY A 137 3.69 -12.26 16.57
N GLU A 138 2.37 -12.12 16.64
CA GLU A 138 1.63 -11.93 17.90
C GLU A 138 0.42 -12.88 17.99
N PRO A 139 0.59 -14.10 18.55
CA PRO A 139 -0.46 -15.10 18.64
C PRO A 139 -1.72 -14.67 19.41
N ALA A 140 -1.57 -13.73 20.35
CA ALA A 140 -2.69 -13.13 21.10
C ALA A 140 -3.39 -11.98 20.36
N GLY A 141 -2.82 -11.53 19.23
CA GLY A 141 -3.36 -10.45 18.42
C GLY A 141 -4.57 -10.90 17.59
N ARG A 142 -5.59 -10.05 17.49
CA ARG A 142 -6.75 -10.26 16.62
C ARG A 142 -7.10 -8.95 15.92
N VAL A 143 -7.39 -9.03 14.63
CA VAL A 143 -7.92 -7.92 13.84
C VAL A 143 -9.18 -8.40 13.11
N GLN A 144 -10.25 -7.64 13.23
CA GLN A 144 -11.50 -7.85 12.49
C GLN A 144 -11.84 -6.58 11.72
N ILE A 145 -11.78 -6.65 10.38
CA ILE A 145 -12.26 -5.61 9.49
C ILE A 145 -13.78 -5.79 9.36
N ARG A 146 -14.54 -4.83 9.87
CA ARG A 146 -16.01 -4.84 9.82
C ARG A 146 -16.56 -4.22 8.55
N ARG A 147 -15.89 -3.16 8.07
CA ARG A 147 -16.26 -2.46 6.85
C ARG A 147 -15.11 -1.65 6.29
N ILE A 148 -14.91 -1.72 4.98
CA ILE A 148 -14.14 -0.73 4.22
C ILE A 148 -15.11 0.01 3.29
N LYS A 149 -15.07 1.34 3.32
CA LYS A 149 -15.93 2.14 2.44
C LYS A 149 -15.27 3.45 2.04
N GLU A 150 -15.70 3.98 0.90
CA GLU A 150 -15.47 5.37 0.53
C GLU A 150 -16.42 6.27 1.34
N LYS A 151 -15.91 7.41 1.83
CA LYS A 151 -16.72 8.50 2.37
C LYS A 151 -16.04 9.83 2.08
N PHE A 152 -16.73 10.69 1.33
CA PHE A 152 -16.20 12.00 0.93
C PHE A 152 -14.82 11.88 0.28
N GLY A 153 -14.70 11.02 -0.74
CA GLY A 153 -13.50 10.83 -1.53
C GLY A 153 -12.31 10.25 -0.79
N THR A 154 -12.53 9.73 0.42
CA THR A 154 -11.50 9.17 1.30
C THR A 154 -11.89 7.78 1.78
N LEU A 155 -10.89 6.96 2.06
CA LEU A 155 -11.04 5.62 2.59
C LEU A 155 -11.46 5.69 4.06
N ARG A 156 -12.40 4.85 4.48
CA ARG A 156 -12.72 4.58 5.88
C ARG A 156 -12.61 3.10 6.15
N VAL A 157 -11.78 2.76 7.12
CA VAL A 157 -11.58 1.38 7.59
C VAL A 157 -12.15 1.28 9.00
N HIS A 158 -13.21 0.50 9.14
CA HIS A 158 -13.82 0.19 10.43
C HIS A 158 -13.33 -1.18 10.89
N ALA A 159 -12.48 -1.23 11.91
CA ALA A 159 -11.92 -2.48 12.43
C ALA A 159 -11.92 -2.51 13.96
N SER A 160 -12.03 -3.71 14.53
CA SER A 160 -11.68 -3.99 15.93
C SER A 160 -10.29 -4.64 15.99
N VAL A 161 -9.51 -4.23 17.00
CA VAL A 161 -8.14 -4.69 17.22
C VAL A 161 -7.98 -5.06 18.69
N GLU A 162 -7.59 -6.30 18.94
CA GLU A 162 -7.41 -6.90 20.26
C GLU A 162 -6.01 -7.51 20.38
N GLY A 163 -5.48 -7.59 21.60
CA GLY A 163 -4.12 -8.07 21.88
C GLY A 163 -3.33 -7.11 22.78
N PRO A 164 -2.02 -7.34 22.96
CA PRO A 164 -1.13 -6.48 23.74
C PRO A 164 -1.08 -5.04 23.21
N ASP A 165 -0.78 -4.07 24.08
CA ASP A 165 -0.80 -2.64 23.74
C ASP A 165 0.04 -2.29 22.51
N ARG A 166 1.28 -2.78 22.47
CA ARG A 166 2.20 -2.60 21.33
C ARG A 166 1.59 -3.06 20.00
N PHE A 167 0.89 -4.20 20.01
CA PHE A 167 0.26 -4.76 18.82
C PHE A 167 -0.93 -3.91 18.39
N ARG A 168 -1.77 -3.51 19.36
CA ARG A 168 -2.94 -2.68 19.09
C ARG A 168 -2.55 -1.32 18.51
N GLU A 169 -1.49 -0.72 19.03
CA GLU A 169 -0.94 0.54 18.53
C GLU A 169 -0.40 0.37 17.10
N ALA A 170 0.46 -0.63 16.86
CA ALA A 170 1.03 -0.89 15.54
C ALA A 170 -0.06 -1.16 14.48
N ALA A 171 -1.01 -2.05 14.78
CA ALA A 171 -2.09 -2.38 13.84
C ALA A 171 -2.99 -1.17 13.55
N ARG A 172 -3.31 -0.35 14.57
CA ARG A 172 -4.04 0.92 14.36
C ARG A 172 -3.22 1.91 13.54
N GLY A 173 -1.91 1.95 13.70
CA GLY A 173 -1.00 2.76 12.89
C GLY A 173 -1.08 2.41 11.41
N VAL A 174 -1.03 1.11 11.08
CA VAL A 174 -1.18 0.63 9.68
C VAL A 174 -2.54 1.02 9.10
N ILE A 175 -3.63 0.85 9.87
CA ILE A 175 -4.98 1.23 9.44
C ILE A 175 -5.08 2.76 9.23
N ALA A 176 -4.57 3.54 10.18
CA ALA A 176 -4.61 5.01 10.11
C ALA A 176 -3.81 5.54 8.93
N TRP A 177 -2.67 4.92 8.63
CA TRP A 177 -1.88 5.24 7.44
C TRP A 177 -2.68 5.04 6.16
N ALA A 178 -3.37 3.90 5.98
CA ALA A 178 -4.13 3.64 4.76
C ALA A 178 -5.24 4.69 4.55
N VAL A 179 -5.91 5.09 5.64
CA VAL A 179 -6.90 6.17 5.63
C VAL A 179 -6.26 7.50 5.24
N ALA A 180 -5.18 7.91 5.91
CA ALA A 180 -4.50 9.17 5.64
C ALA A 180 -3.93 9.24 4.21
N ALA A 181 -3.38 8.13 3.71
CA ALA A 181 -2.85 8.03 2.34
C ALA A 181 -3.94 8.28 1.30
N SER A 182 -5.17 7.79 1.54
CA SER A 182 -6.29 8.00 0.62
C SER A 182 -6.67 9.47 0.44
N GLU A 183 -6.39 10.33 1.42
CA GLU A 183 -6.72 11.77 1.39
C GLU A 183 -5.86 12.55 0.39
N ARG A 184 -4.76 11.96 -0.08
CA ARG A 184 -3.79 12.60 -0.99
C ARG A 184 -3.59 11.85 -2.30
N ARG A 185 -4.26 10.70 -2.46
CA ARG A 185 -4.04 9.78 -3.58
C ARG A 185 -5.28 9.72 -4.46
N CYS A 186 -5.04 9.85 -5.76
CA CYS A 186 -6.06 9.81 -6.80
C CYS A 186 -6.86 8.51 -6.71
N ALA A 187 -8.18 8.63 -6.55
CA ALA A 187 -9.11 7.51 -6.48
C ALA A 187 -9.07 6.57 -7.71
N LEU A 188 -8.62 7.08 -8.86
CA LEU A 188 -8.51 6.31 -10.09
C LEU A 188 -7.11 5.71 -10.29
N THR A 189 -6.06 6.51 -10.12
CA THR A 189 -4.69 6.16 -10.55
C THR A 189 -3.76 5.80 -9.41
N GLY A 190 -4.13 6.12 -8.16
CA GLY A 190 -3.27 5.97 -6.98
C GLY A 190 -2.10 6.95 -6.90
N ARG A 191 -1.89 7.80 -7.92
CA ARG A 191 -0.87 8.87 -7.89
C ARG A 191 -1.31 10.02 -6.97
N PRO A 192 -0.42 10.93 -6.56
CA PRO A 192 -0.84 12.15 -5.86
C PRO A 192 -1.93 12.90 -6.63
N GLY A 193 -2.92 13.41 -5.90
CA GLY A 193 -4.06 14.10 -6.47
C GLY A 193 -4.45 15.33 -5.66
N VAL A 194 -5.46 16.04 -6.15
CA VAL A 194 -6.08 17.18 -5.48
C VAL A 194 -7.58 16.92 -5.30
N PRO A 195 -8.22 17.55 -4.30
CA PRO A 195 -9.67 17.53 -4.18
C PRO A 195 -10.36 18.04 -5.45
N ASP A 196 -11.27 17.23 -5.99
CA ASP A 196 -12.18 17.59 -7.07
C ASP A 196 -13.60 17.71 -6.53
N HIS A 197 -14.21 18.88 -6.75
CA HIS A 197 -15.56 19.22 -6.28
C HIS A 197 -16.62 19.10 -7.38
N ALA A 198 -16.28 18.56 -8.55
CA ALA A 198 -17.23 18.37 -9.66
C ALA A 198 -18.21 17.20 -9.40
N GLY A 199 -19.14 17.35 -8.45
CA GLY A 199 -20.12 16.33 -8.05
C GLY A 199 -19.70 15.62 -6.76
N TRP A 200 -19.54 14.29 -6.79
CA TRP A 200 -18.95 13.55 -5.67
C TRP A 200 -17.52 14.04 -5.41
N TYR A 201 -17.24 14.37 -4.15
CA TYR A 201 -15.90 14.74 -3.69
C TYR A 201 -14.98 13.54 -3.87
N LEU A 202 -13.95 13.67 -4.69
CA LEU A 202 -12.92 12.67 -4.92
C LEU A 202 -11.55 13.36 -4.90
N ILE A 203 -10.51 12.66 -4.46
CA ILE A 203 -9.15 13.08 -4.74
C ILE A 203 -8.78 12.55 -6.12
N LEU A 204 -8.42 13.42 -7.06
CA LEU A 204 -8.11 13.04 -8.44
C LEU A 204 -6.79 13.68 -8.91
N SER A 205 -6.04 12.97 -9.76
CA SER A 205 -4.92 13.55 -10.49
C SER A 205 -5.44 14.45 -11.60
N ARG A 206 -4.61 15.38 -12.11
CA ARG A 206 -5.00 16.28 -13.21
C ARG A 206 -5.51 15.52 -14.44
N GLU A 207 -4.86 14.42 -14.79
CA GLU A 207 -5.25 13.57 -15.92
C GLU A 207 -6.63 12.93 -15.67
N ALA A 208 -6.89 12.44 -14.45
CA ALA A 208 -8.17 11.84 -14.09
C ALA A 208 -9.32 12.86 -14.08
N ILE A 209 -9.07 14.12 -13.68
CA ILE A 209 -10.05 15.22 -13.76
C ILE A 209 -10.44 15.48 -15.23
N LEU A 210 -9.45 15.60 -16.11
CA LEU A 210 -9.69 15.79 -17.54
C LEU A 210 -10.46 14.60 -18.15
N TRP A 211 -10.12 13.39 -17.74
CA TRP A 211 -10.80 12.17 -18.21
C TRP A 211 -12.25 12.10 -17.73
N ARG A 212 -12.52 12.43 -16.46
CA ARG A 212 -13.88 12.54 -15.91
C ARG A 212 -14.74 13.51 -16.72
N ALA A 213 -14.18 14.66 -17.10
CA ALA A 213 -14.89 15.69 -17.85
C ALA A 213 -15.14 15.30 -19.31
N THR A 214 -14.19 14.60 -19.95
CA THR A 214 -14.24 14.31 -21.40
C THR A 214 -14.78 12.92 -21.74
N ARG A 215 -14.71 11.97 -20.81
CA ARG A 215 -15.11 10.56 -20.98
C ARG A 215 -15.77 10.00 -19.70
N PRO A 216 -16.93 10.54 -19.28
CA PRO A 216 -17.54 10.21 -17.99
C PRO A 216 -17.89 8.72 -17.81
N ASP A 217 -18.32 8.03 -18.88
CA ASP A 217 -18.66 6.61 -18.81
C ASP A 217 -17.42 5.73 -18.66
N ALA A 218 -16.37 6.02 -19.43
CA ALA A 218 -15.08 5.33 -19.32
C ALA A 218 -14.48 5.55 -17.92
N PHE A 219 -14.53 6.78 -17.40
CA PHE A 219 -14.09 7.09 -16.03
C PHE A 219 -14.84 6.26 -14.99
N ARG A 220 -16.18 6.18 -15.08
CA ARG A 220 -17.01 5.38 -14.15
C ARG A 220 -16.71 3.89 -14.22
N GLY A 221 -16.52 3.34 -15.41
CA GLY A 221 -16.14 1.93 -15.57
C GLY A 221 -14.72 1.64 -15.07
N ALA A 222 -13.84 2.64 -15.08
CA ALA A 222 -12.43 2.48 -14.74
C ALA A 222 -12.15 2.70 -13.24
N ILE A 223 -12.95 3.52 -12.54
CA ILE A 223 -12.82 3.73 -11.10
C ILE A 223 -13.29 2.52 -10.29
N TYR A 224 -14.28 1.77 -10.81
CA TYR A 224 -14.73 0.46 -10.31
C TYR A 224 -14.75 -0.55 -11.48
N PRO A 225 -13.60 -1.15 -11.81
CA PRO A 225 -13.48 -2.09 -12.91
C PRO A 225 -14.47 -3.25 -12.74
N PRO A 226 -15.20 -3.67 -13.80
CA PRO A 226 -16.06 -4.83 -13.70
C PRO A 226 -15.22 -6.06 -13.34
N ARG A 227 -15.76 -6.95 -12.51
CA ARG A 227 -15.11 -8.22 -12.21
C ARG A 227 -15.01 -9.04 -13.50
N PRO A 228 -13.84 -9.60 -13.84
CA PRO A 228 -13.72 -10.56 -14.92
C PRO A 228 -14.78 -11.65 -14.75
N ALA A 229 -15.43 -12.05 -15.85
CA ALA A 229 -16.24 -13.24 -15.82
C ALA A 229 -15.37 -14.41 -15.33
N PRO A 230 -15.90 -15.33 -14.50
CA PRO A 230 -15.17 -16.55 -14.19
C PRO A 230 -14.73 -17.18 -15.51
N SER A 231 -13.44 -17.49 -15.65
CA SER A 231 -12.96 -18.22 -16.82
C SER A 231 -13.84 -19.46 -16.93
N ALA A 232 -14.49 -19.65 -18.08
CA ALA A 232 -15.25 -20.88 -18.31
C ALA A 232 -14.32 -22.03 -17.94
N ASP A 233 -14.76 -22.90 -17.01
CA ASP A 233 -13.96 -24.03 -16.59
C ASP A 233 -13.42 -24.72 -17.85
N PRO A 234 -12.10 -25.03 -17.91
CA PRO A 234 -11.58 -25.77 -19.04
C PRO A 234 -12.47 -26.99 -19.21
N ALA A 235 -13.06 -27.13 -20.40
CA ALA A 235 -13.96 -28.25 -20.68
C ALA A 235 -13.27 -29.54 -20.21
N PRO A 236 -13.98 -30.44 -19.52
CA PRO A 236 -13.38 -31.66 -19.00
C PRO A 236 -12.58 -32.31 -20.12
N SER A 237 -11.28 -32.55 -19.86
CA SER A 237 -10.43 -33.20 -20.84
C SER A 237 -11.09 -34.51 -21.25
N PRO A 238 -11.22 -34.82 -22.56
CA PRO A 238 -11.86 -36.05 -22.98
C PRO A 238 -11.18 -37.23 -22.31
N ASP A 239 -11.98 -38.14 -21.73
CA ASP A 239 -11.47 -39.36 -21.10
C ASP A 239 -10.57 -40.11 -22.10
N PRO A 240 -9.34 -40.49 -21.71
CA PRO A 240 -8.51 -41.34 -22.53
C PRO A 240 -9.09 -42.77 -22.51
N GLY A 241 -9.92 -43.07 -23.51
CA GLY A 241 -10.47 -44.41 -23.77
C GLY A 241 -9.45 -45.39 -24.32
#